data_AF-A0A925B9Y9-F1
#
_entry.id   AF-A0A925B9Y9-F1
#
_cell.length_a   1.000
_cell.length_b   1.000
_cell.length_c   1.000
_cell.angle_alpha   90.00
_cell.angle_beta   90.00
_cell.angle_gamma   90.00
#
_symmetry.space_group_name_H-M   'P 1'
#
loop_
_entity.id
_entity.type
_entity.pdbx_description
1 polymer ?
#
loop_
_entity_poly.entity_id
_entity_poly.type
_entity_poly.pdbx_seq_one_letter_code
_entity_poly.pdbx_strand_id
1 'polypeptide(L)'
;VFALAAVASLLTTFAANYFMTYEAGAQAKAVGYKWWVGQEAFGQLAGWLQSGQRPAEQSLWFFVGGLVVVGVLTYLRQAFLWWPLHPTGFALGISYAMNYFWFCVFVAWLAKLCITRYGGMDAHKRAIPFFLGLVLGDYTIGALWSLLGLWLGTPTYRIYI
;
A
#
# COMPACT_ATOMS: atom_id res chain seq x y z
N VAL A 1 -11.75 23.83 6.43
CA VAL A 1 -12.42 22.70 7.12
C VAL A 1 -11.67 21.39 6.90
N PHE A 2 -11.47 20.92 5.66
CA PHE A 2 -10.74 19.66 5.39
C PHE A 2 -9.33 19.58 5.99
N ALA A 3 -8.51 20.64 5.85
CA ALA A 3 -7.17 20.66 6.42
C ALA A 3 -7.18 20.56 7.96
N LEU A 4 -8.10 21.26 8.63
CA LEU A 4 -8.25 21.19 10.07
C LEU A 4 -8.72 19.80 10.53
N ALA A 5 -9.66 19.19 9.81
CA ALA A 5 -10.11 17.83 10.08
C ALA A 5 -8.98 16.80 9.88
N ALA A 6 -8.14 16.96 8.86
CA ALA A 6 -7.00 16.09 8.61
C ALA A 6 -5.91 16.21 9.68
N VAL A 7 -5.62 17.43 10.15
CA VAL A 7 -4.66 17.64 11.24
C VAL A 7 -5.21 17.06 12.55
N ALA A 8 -6.49 17.30 12.85
CA ALA A 8 -7.13 16.76 14.04
C ALA A 8 -7.17 15.22 14.03
N SER A 9 -7.50 14.60 12.89
CA SER A 9 -7.49 13.14 12.77
C SER A 9 -6.08 12.58 12.95
N LEU A 10 -5.06 13.18 12.33
CA LEU A 10 -3.68 12.76 12.49
C LEU A 10 -3.23 12.78 13.96
N LEU A 11 -3.48 13.88 14.67
CA LEU A 11 -3.11 14.02 16.07
C LEU A 11 -3.86 13.03 16.96
N THR A 12 -5.16 12.83 16.70
CA THR A 12 -6.00 11.91 17.48
C THR A 12 -5.57 10.46 17.27
N THR A 13 -5.33 10.06 16.02
CA THR A 13 -4.84 8.71 15.68
C THR A 13 -3.46 8.47 16.28
N PHE A 14 -2.57 9.46 16.24
CA PHE A 14 -1.26 9.35 16.87
C PHE A 14 -1.36 9.16 18.38
N ALA A 15 -2.12 10.02 19.08
CA ALA A 15 -2.29 9.93 20.53
C ALA A 15 -2.95 8.61 20.96
N ALA A 16 -4.01 8.19 20.27
CA ALA A 16 -4.69 6.93 20.55
C ALA A 16 -3.76 5.73 20.33
N ASN A 17 -2.98 5.75 19.25
CA ASN A 17 -2.03 4.68 18.96
C ASN A 17 -0.94 4.59 20.04
N TYR A 18 -0.37 5.74 20.43
CA TYR A 18 0.63 5.81 21.48
C TYR A 18 0.09 5.25 22.80
N PHE A 19 -1.07 5.75 23.25
CA PHE A 19 -1.70 5.32 24.49
C PHE A 19 -1.98 3.81 24.51
N MET A 20 -2.59 3.28 23.44
CA MET A 20 -2.89 1.84 23.33
C MET A 20 -1.64 0.96 23.38
N THR A 21 -0.55 1.38 22.74
CA THR A 21 0.72 0.62 22.77
C THR A 21 1.42 0.67 24.13
N TYR A 22 1.26 1.77 24.89
CA TYR A 22 1.79 1.88 26.25
C TYR A 22 0.99 1.04 27.25
N GLU A 23 -0.34 1.12 27.20
CA GLU A 23 -1.21 0.42 28.15
C GLU A 23 -1.26 -1.09 27.90
N ALA A 24 -1.45 -1.51 26.64
CA ALA A 24 -1.56 -2.92 26.28
C ALA A 24 -0.19 -3.62 26.20
N GLY A 25 0.90 -2.86 26.20
CA GLY A 25 2.25 -3.34 25.98
C GLY A 25 2.53 -3.60 24.50
N ALA A 26 3.39 -2.76 23.90
CA ALA A 26 3.70 -2.78 22.48
C ALA A 26 4.19 -4.15 21.98
N GLN A 27 4.98 -4.84 22.79
CA GLN A 27 5.52 -6.18 22.49
C GLN A 27 4.60 -7.33 22.91
N ALA A 28 3.64 -7.07 23.80
CA ALA A 28 2.78 -8.08 24.39
C ALA A 28 1.47 -8.25 23.63
N LYS A 29 0.76 -7.15 23.35
CA LYS A 29 -0.60 -7.17 22.77
C LYS A 29 -0.74 -6.37 21.48
N ALA A 30 0.20 -5.49 21.15
CA ALA A 30 0.20 -4.73 19.89
C ALA A 30 1.08 -5.38 18.79
N VAL A 31 1.15 -6.71 18.79
CA VAL A 31 1.94 -7.52 17.87
C VAL A 31 1.28 -7.52 16.48
N GLY A 32 2.10 -7.41 15.42
CA GLY A 32 1.65 -7.30 14.03
C GLY A 32 2.47 -6.26 13.26
N TYR A 33 1.82 -5.49 12.39
CA TYR A 33 2.50 -4.50 11.55
C TYR A 33 3.30 -3.46 12.37
N LYS A 34 2.72 -2.95 13.46
CA LYS A 34 3.38 -1.95 14.34
C LYS A 34 4.69 -2.48 14.95
N TRP A 35 4.66 -3.73 15.41
CA TRP A 35 5.84 -4.41 15.92
C TRP A 35 6.88 -4.65 14.82
N TRP A 36 6.44 -5.14 13.66
CA TRP A 36 7.31 -5.44 12.51
C TRP A 36 8.08 -4.21 12.04
N VAL A 37 7.43 -3.06 11.83
CA VAL A 37 8.10 -1.82 11.41
C VAL A 37 9.14 -1.37 12.44
N GLY A 38 8.81 -1.46 13.72
CA GLY A 38 9.76 -1.14 14.80
C GLY A 38 10.97 -2.06 14.79
N GLN A 39 10.74 -3.38 14.72
CA GLN A 39 11.82 -4.35 14.66
C GLN A 39 12.67 -4.22 13.40
N GLU A 40 12.08 -3.97 12.24
CA GLU A 40 12.80 -3.81 10.99
C GLU A 40 13.74 -2.59 11.06
N ALA A 41 13.22 -1.42 11.41
CA ALA A 41 14.00 -0.20 11.45
C ALA A 41 15.09 -0.23 12.55
N PHE A 42 14.70 -0.54 13.79
CA PHE A 42 15.64 -0.52 14.91
C PHE A 42 16.57 -1.74 14.91
N GLY A 43 16.11 -2.90 14.44
CA GLY A 43 16.94 -4.09 14.27
C GLY A 43 18.00 -3.90 13.18
N GLN A 44 17.65 -3.28 12.04
CA GLN A 44 18.63 -2.90 11.02
C GLN A 44 19.67 -1.91 11.56
N LEU A 45 19.22 -0.85 12.26
CA LEU A 45 20.12 0.13 12.86
C LEU A 45 21.06 -0.50 13.89
N ALA A 46 20.53 -1.32 14.79
CA ALA A 46 21.33 -2.05 15.77
C ALA A 46 22.36 -2.96 15.09
N GLY A 47 21.95 -3.62 13.99
CA GLY A 47 22.84 -4.42 13.15
C GLY A 47 24.00 -3.59 12.59
N TRP A 48 23.76 -2.40 12.07
CA TRP A 48 24.81 -1.51 11.57
C TRP A 48 25.76 -1.03 12.67
N LEU A 49 25.22 -0.67 13.84
CA LEU A 49 26.01 -0.21 14.98
C LEU A 49 26.90 -1.32 15.54
N GLN A 50 26.40 -2.56 15.62
CA GLN A 50 27.12 -3.69 16.21
C GLN A 50 28.15 -4.30 15.25
N SER A 51 27.82 -4.39 13.96
CA SER A 51 28.70 -5.02 12.96
C SER A 51 29.73 -4.07 12.38
N GLY A 52 29.55 -2.74 12.53
CA GLY A 52 30.37 -1.72 11.86
C GLY A 52 30.29 -1.81 10.33
N GLN A 53 29.38 -2.60 9.78
CA GLN A 53 29.25 -2.81 8.34
C GLN A 53 28.69 -1.54 7.70
N ARG A 54 29.49 -0.95 6.82
CA ARG A 54 29.01 0.03 5.83
C ARG A 54 27.97 -0.65 4.93
N PRO A 55 27.01 0.10 4.35
CA PRO A 55 26.10 -0.45 3.35
C PRO A 55 26.90 -1.25 2.33
N ALA A 56 26.51 -2.51 2.08
CA ALA A 56 27.22 -3.36 1.13
C ALA A 56 27.38 -2.63 -0.20
N GLU A 57 28.60 -2.54 -0.75
CA GLU A 57 28.86 -1.84 -2.01
C GLU A 57 27.94 -2.34 -3.14
N GLN A 58 27.59 -3.63 -3.08
CA GLN A 58 26.62 -4.27 -3.96
C GLN A 58 25.25 -3.59 -3.95
N SER A 59 24.73 -3.20 -2.79
CA SER A 59 23.45 -2.49 -2.65
C SER A 59 23.47 -1.15 -3.37
N LEU A 60 24.63 -0.47 -3.35
CA LEU A 60 24.81 0.80 -4.06
C LEU A 60 24.81 0.60 -5.57
N TRP A 61 25.44 -0.46 -6.07
CA TRP A 61 25.38 -0.84 -7.49
C TRP A 61 23.96 -1.18 -7.95
N PHE A 62 23.20 -1.94 -7.16
CA PHE A 62 21.79 -2.23 -7.48
C PHE A 62 20.92 -0.97 -7.46
N PHE A 63 21.16 -0.06 -6.51
CA PHE A 63 20.45 1.22 -6.46
C PHE A 63 20.72 2.07 -7.70
N VAL A 64 21.99 2.23 -8.07
CA VAL A 64 22.37 2.98 -9.28
C VAL A 64 21.83 2.30 -10.53
N GLY A 65 21.88 0.97 -10.61
CA GLY A 65 21.30 0.21 -11.71
C GLY A 65 19.79 0.43 -11.85
N GLY A 66 19.05 0.37 -10.75
CA GLY A 66 17.62 0.66 -10.72
C GLY A 66 17.30 2.09 -11.16
N LEU A 67 18.09 3.06 -10.69
CA LEU A 67 17.97 4.46 -11.08
C LEU A 67 18.20 4.67 -12.58
N VAL A 68 19.22 4.02 -13.15
CA VAL A 68 19.50 4.06 -14.60
C VAL A 68 18.35 3.44 -15.38
N VAL A 69 17.85 2.27 -15.00
CA VAL A 69 16.74 1.60 -15.69
C VAL A 69 15.49 2.46 -15.69
N VAL A 70 15.11 3.01 -14.53
CA VAL A 70 13.94 3.90 -14.42
C VAL A 70 14.15 5.18 -15.23
N GLY A 71 15.35 5.76 -15.20
CA GLY A 71 15.72 6.92 -16.01
C GLY A 71 15.56 6.65 -17.51
N VAL A 72 16.09 5.54 -17.99
CA VAL A 72 15.97 5.10 -19.40
C VAL A 72 14.52 4.86 -19.78
N LEU A 73 13.74 4.14 -18.96
CA LEU A 73 12.33 3.90 -19.22
C LEU A 73 11.52 5.21 -19.27
N THR A 74 11.86 6.16 -18.40
CA THR A 74 11.21 7.47 -18.37
C THR A 74 11.55 8.29 -19.61
N TYR A 75 12.82 8.31 -20.01
CA TYR A 75 13.29 8.98 -21.22
C TYR A 75 12.66 8.37 -22.49
N LEU A 76 12.71 7.05 -22.64
CA LEU A 76 12.14 6.35 -23.79
C LEU A 76 10.63 6.60 -23.91
N ARG A 77 9.92 6.67 -22.79
CA ARG A 77 8.49 6.97 -22.79
C ARG A 77 8.16 8.42 -23.15
N GLN A 78 9.05 9.36 -22.86
CA GLN A 78 8.92 10.76 -23.30
C GLN A 78 9.28 10.92 -24.78
N ALA A 79 10.30 10.19 -25.26
CA ALA A 79 10.75 10.24 -26.65
C ALA A 79 9.83 9.46 -27.61
N PHE A 80 9.27 8.33 -27.17
CA PHE A 80 8.45 7.44 -27.97
C PHE A 80 7.08 7.21 -27.31
N LEU A 81 6.06 7.91 -27.82
CA LEU A 81 4.67 7.79 -27.37
C LEU A 81 4.10 6.37 -27.48
N TRP A 82 4.65 5.54 -28.37
CA TRP A 82 4.22 4.16 -28.60
C TRP A 82 4.92 3.14 -27.69
N TRP A 83 5.88 3.56 -26.85
CA TRP A 83 6.67 2.63 -26.04
C TRP A 83 5.79 1.92 -24.99
N PRO A 84 5.74 0.58 -24.97
CA PRO A 84 4.79 -0.17 -24.15
C PRO A 84 5.20 -0.27 -22.67
N LEU A 85 6.49 -0.13 -22.36
CA LEU A 85 7.00 -0.29 -21.01
C LEU A 85 6.90 1.02 -20.21
N HIS A 86 6.13 0.98 -19.12
CA HIS A 86 5.92 2.13 -18.25
C HIS A 86 6.83 2.04 -17.01
N PRO A 87 7.58 3.12 -16.65
CA PRO A 87 8.43 3.12 -15.46
C PRO A 87 7.67 2.85 -14.14
N THR A 88 6.40 3.24 -14.03
CA THR A 88 5.58 2.92 -12.86
C THR A 88 5.26 1.43 -12.76
N GLY A 89 5.06 0.74 -13.89
CA GLY A 89 4.87 -0.71 -13.91
C GLY A 89 6.10 -1.44 -13.38
N PHE A 90 7.29 -0.99 -13.77
CA PHE A 90 8.56 -1.52 -13.24
C PHE A 90 8.69 -1.29 -11.72
N ALA A 91 8.39 -0.08 -11.24
CA ALA A 91 8.45 0.24 -9.81
C ALA A 91 7.42 -0.56 -8.99
N LEU A 92 6.21 -0.74 -9.52
CA LEU A 92 5.14 -1.48 -8.84
C LEU A 92 5.38 -2.99 -8.85
N GLY A 93 6.01 -3.54 -9.91
CA GLY A 93 6.26 -4.97 -10.04
C GLY A 93 7.09 -5.59 -8.92
N ILE A 94 7.92 -4.78 -8.24
CA ILE A 94 8.81 -5.22 -7.15
C ILE A 94 8.16 -5.00 -5.78
N SER A 95 7.03 -4.29 -5.72
CA SER A 95 6.36 -3.98 -4.45
C SER A 95 5.65 -5.21 -3.88
N TYR A 96 5.73 -5.38 -2.55
CA TYR A 96 4.91 -6.36 -1.81
C TYR A 96 3.43 -6.24 -2.15
N ALA A 97 2.92 -5.02 -2.37
CA ALA A 97 1.54 -4.80 -2.77
C ALA A 97 1.18 -5.53 -4.07
N MET A 98 2.09 -5.55 -5.06
CA MET A 98 1.83 -6.22 -6.33
C MET A 98 1.78 -7.74 -6.17
N ASN A 99 2.56 -8.33 -5.26
CA ASN A 99 2.47 -9.77 -4.97
C ASN A 99 1.08 -10.18 -4.47
N TYR A 100 0.39 -9.33 -3.71
CA TYR A 100 -0.99 -9.62 -3.27
C TYR A 100 -2.03 -9.26 -4.33
N PHE A 101 -1.84 -8.15 -5.04
CA PHE A 101 -2.87 -7.58 -5.89
C PHE A 101 -2.75 -7.92 -7.38
N TRP A 102 -1.71 -8.62 -7.84
CA TRP A 102 -1.50 -8.88 -9.29
C TRP A 102 -2.73 -9.49 -9.95
N PHE A 103 -3.40 -10.43 -9.29
CA PHE A 103 -4.59 -11.09 -9.82
C PHE A 103 -5.79 -10.15 -9.85
N CYS A 104 -6.00 -9.36 -8.78
CA CYS A 104 -7.04 -8.33 -8.75
C CYS A 104 -6.83 -7.27 -9.83
N VAL A 105 -5.59 -6.85 -10.07
CA VAL A 105 -5.20 -5.93 -11.15
C VAL A 105 -5.48 -6.56 -12.51
N PHE A 106 -5.16 -7.84 -12.70
CA PHE A 106 -5.47 -8.57 -13.93
C PHE A 106 -6.97 -8.63 -14.21
N VAL A 107 -7.79 -8.96 -13.20
CA VAL A 107 -9.26 -8.98 -13.31
C VAL A 107 -9.80 -7.57 -13.61
N ALA A 108 -9.30 -6.53 -12.92
CA ALA A 108 -9.70 -5.15 -13.18
C ALA A 108 -9.34 -4.70 -14.59
N TRP A 109 -8.16 -5.07 -15.09
CA TRP A 109 -7.74 -4.82 -16.46
C TRP A 109 -8.65 -5.53 -17.47
N LEU A 110 -8.93 -6.81 -17.26
CA LEU A 110 -9.81 -7.59 -18.14
C LEU A 110 -11.23 -7.02 -18.16
N ALA A 111 -11.80 -6.69 -16.99
CA ALA A 111 -13.11 -6.06 -16.89
C ALA A 111 -13.15 -4.72 -17.63
N LYS A 112 -12.15 -3.85 -17.41
CA LYS A 112 -12.03 -2.58 -18.13
C LYS A 112 -11.91 -2.79 -19.64
N LEU A 113 -11.11 -3.77 -20.07
CA LEU A 113 -10.92 -4.10 -21.48
C LEU A 113 -12.26 -4.52 -22.10
N CYS A 114 -13.01 -5.41 -21.46
CA CYS A 114 -14.32 -5.84 -21.94
C CYS A 114 -15.31 -4.67 -22.01
N ILE A 115 -15.41 -3.86 -20.96
CA ILE A 115 -16.34 -2.72 -20.91
C ILE A 115 -16.02 -1.71 -22.02
N THR A 116 -14.74 -1.38 -22.21
CA THR A 116 -14.33 -0.39 -23.22
C THR A 116 -14.38 -0.96 -24.64
N ARG A 117 -14.06 -2.24 -24.84
CA ARG A 117 -14.06 -2.89 -26.16
C ARG A 117 -15.47 -3.16 -26.70
N TYR A 118 -16.39 -3.60 -25.84
CA TYR A 118 -17.76 -3.96 -26.26
C TYR A 118 -18.79 -2.87 -26.00
N GLY A 119 -18.60 -2.06 -24.96
CA GLY A 119 -19.58 -1.03 -24.55
C GLY A 119 -19.18 0.41 -24.85
N GLY A 120 -17.94 0.66 -25.28
CA GLY A 120 -17.43 2.00 -25.56
C GLY A 120 -17.36 2.92 -24.33
N MET A 121 -17.24 4.22 -24.58
CA MET A 121 -17.05 5.23 -23.52
C MET A 121 -18.29 5.39 -22.63
N ASP A 122 -19.49 5.24 -23.19
CA ASP A 122 -20.74 5.40 -22.44
C ASP A 122 -20.97 4.26 -21.45
N ALA A 123 -20.67 3.01 -21.83
CA ALA A 123 -20.70 1.89 -20.89
C ALA A 123 -19.65 2.06 -19.78
N HIS A 124 -18.45 2.56 -20.11
CA HIS A 124 -17.43 2.86 -19.10
C HIS A 124 -17.95 3.86 -18.07
N LYS A 125 -18.54 4.99 -18.50
CA LYS A 125 -19.10 6.00 -17.58
C LYS A 125 -20.21 5.41 -16.70
N ARG A 126 -21.06 4.54 -17.24
CA ARG A 126 -22.13 3.86 -16.48
C ARG A 126 -21.59 2.82 -15.50
N ALA A 127 -20.42 2.24 -15.75
CA ALA A 127 -19.79 1.27 -14.85
C ALA A 127 -19.04 1.91 -13.67
N ILE A 128 -18.64 3.18 -13.77
CA ILE A 128 -17.96 3.93 -12.68
C ILE A 128 -18.69 3.80 -11.33
N PRO A 129 -20.00 4.08 -11.20
CA PRO A 129 -20.68 4.00 -9.91
C PRO A 129 -20.67 2.58 -9.32
N PHE A 130 -20.66 1.52 -10.14
CA PHE A 130 -20.55 0.15 -9.66
C PHE A 130 -19.21 -0.11 -8.97
N PHE A 131 -18.09 0.27 -9.60
CA PHE A 131 -16.76 0.08 -9.01
C PHE A 131 -16.54 0.96 -7.79
N LEU A 132 -17.07 2.19 -7.78
CA LEU A 132 -17.06 3.03 -6.58
C LEU A 132 -17.87 2.40 -5.44
N GLY A 133 -19.02 1.80 -5.77
CA GLY A 133 -19.83 1.03 -4.82
C GLY A 133 -19.08 -0.18 -4.26
N LEU A 134 -18.29 -0.87 -5.08
CA LEU A 134 -17.48 -2.01 -4.66
C LEU A 134 -16.38 -1.59 -3.67
N VAL A 135 -15.68 -0.49 -3.95
CA VAL A 135 -14.70 0.11 -3.03
C VAL A 135 -15.37 0.54 -1.71
N LEU A 136 -16.51 1.24 -1.81
CA LEU A 136 -17.27 1.67 -0.63
C LEU A 136 -17.78 0.47 0.19
N GLY A 137 -18.20 -0.60 -0.47
CA GLY A 137 -18.67 -1.84 0.16
C GLY A 137 -17.57 -2.50 0.99
N ASP A 138 -16.35 -2.58 0.45
CA ASP A 138 -15.20 -3.15 1.17
C ASP A 138 -14.90 -2.39 2.46
N TYR A 139 -14.78 -1.05 2.37
CA TYR A 139 -14.55 -0.20 3.54
C TYR A 139 -15.68 -0.26 4.58
N THR A 140 -16.94 -0.24 4.12
CA THR A 140 -18.10 -0.27 5.03
C THR A 140 -18.21 -1.61 5.76
N ILE A 141 -18.04 -2.73 5.05
CA ILE A 141 -18.10 -4.07 5.63
C ILE A 141 -16.99 -4.26 6.67
N GLY A 142 -15.75 -3.89 6.39
CA GLY A 142 -14.71 -4.05 7.41
C GLY A 142 -14.79 -3.06 8.56
N ALA A 143 -15.33 -1.86 8.35
CA ALA A 143 -15.67 -0.97 9.46
C ALA A 143 -16.72 -1.62 10.38
N LEU A 144 -17.77 -2.21 9.80
CA LEU A 144 -18.81 -2.94 10.55
C LEU A 144 -18.24 -4.14 11.31
N TRP A 145 -17.41 -4.97 10.67
CA TRP A 145 -16.77 -6.11 11.34
C TRP A 145 -15.83 -5.68 12.46
N SER A 146 -15.13 -4.55 12.31
CA SER A 146 -14.25 -4.00 13.35
C SER A 146 -15.05 -3.53 14.57
N LEU A 147 -16.19 -2.85 14.33
CA LEU A 147 -17.09 -2.42 15.41
C LEU A 147 -17.75 -3.60 16.11
N LEU A 148 -18.18 -4.63 15.35
CA LEU A 148 -18.75 -5.85 15.93
C LEU A 148 -17.73 -6.61 16.78
N GLY A 149 -16.47 -6.69 16.34
CA GLY A 149 -15.40 -7.31 17.12
C GLY A 149 -15.13 -6.59 18.43
N LEU A 150 -15.20 -5.24 18.42
CA LEU A 150 -15.10 -4.43 19.63
C LEU A 150 -16.25 -4.75 20.60
N TRP A 151 -17.47 -4.86 20.09
CA TRP A 151 -18.67 -5.09 20.92
C TRP A 151 -18.74 -6.51 21.49
N LEU A 152 -18.39 -7.52 20.68
CA LEU A 152 -18.42 -8.94 21.07
C LEU A 152 -17.16 -9.40 21.82
N GLY A 153 -16.11 -8.57 21.86
CA GLY A 153 -14.81 -8.94 22.44
C GLY A 153 -14.10 -10.08 21.70
N THR A 154 -14.48 -10.38 20.47
CA THR A 154 -13.93 -11.47 19.66
C THR A 154 -13.03 -10.94 18.54
N PRO A 155 -11.96 -11.67 18.18
CA PRO A 155 -11.13 -11.31 17.03
C PRO A 155 -11.94 -11.52 15.74
N THR A 156 -12.44 -10.42 15.16
CA THR A 156 -13.16 -10.43 13.88
C THR A 156 -12.22 -10.16 12.71
N TYR A 157 -12.78 -10.25 11.49
CA TYR A 157 -12.08 -9.91 10.25
C TYR A 157 -11.48 -8.51 10.32
N ARG A 158 -10.16 -8.43 10.16
CA ARG A 158 -9.40 -7.17 10.08
C ARG A 158 -9.12 -6.90 8.61
N ILE A 159 -9.54 -5.75 8.10
CA ILE A 159 -9.04 -5.26 6.82
C ILE A 159 -7.54 -5.00 7.02
N TYR A 160 -6.70 -5.76 6.31
CA TYR A 160 -5.28 -5.49 6.20
C TYR A 160 -5.05 -4.54 5.03
N ILE A 161 -4.92 -3.24 5.35
CA ILE A 161 -4.16 -2.27 4.58
C ILE A 161 -3.42 -1.39 5.59
#